data_AF-J4W047-F1
#
_entry.id   AF-J4W047-F1
#
_cell.length_a   1.000
_cell.length_b   1.000
_cell.length_c   1.000
_cell.angle_alpha   90.00
_cell.angle_beta   90.00
_cell.angle_gamma   90.00
#
_symmetry.space_group_name_H-M   'P 1'
#
loop_
_entity.id
_entity.type
_entity.pdbx_description
1 polymer ?
#
loop_
_entity_poly.entity_id
_entity_poly.type
_entity_poly.pdbx_seq_one_letter_code
_entity_poly.pdbx_strand_id
1 'polypeptide(L)'
;MKNINVTVKETGAEYTVDGNQVNLNTQSVVLLHVKREDIRSYTRQGNDLVLKLQNGDTVTIKNFFVVDEHGQHSDLVLMDDETGALWWLEGAGTDGAHYSLISDLSEVIATGGAGQSIAGWVMAGAALLGIAAMFAGTSNKDHHSSVSESDSDADSDSDSDSDTDADSDSDSDSDSDSDSDSDSDSDSDSDSDSDSDSDSDSDADSDADSDSDADSDSDTDTELPTAAQNIAVIDNVGPITGVLHSGDVTDDTTPEIKGTAEAGATITIYDGDTKLGSVVADENGNWSFTLPELSEGSHSLSATVTDKAGNVSERSPAFELTIDTTAPTASIPQVTDNVAEHTGQLQSGDLTNDATPTLNGTAEAGSTVTIYDGDTVLGTV
;
A
#
# COMPACT_ATOMS: atom_id res chain seq x y z
N MET A 1 -4.31 -26.26 -20.48
CA MET A 1 -4.14 -25.13 -21.42
C MET A 1 -3.60 -24.01 -20.57
N LYS A 2 -2.47 -23.41 -20.95
CA LYS A 2 -1.91 -22.31 -20.15
C LYS A 2 -2.63 -21.05 -20.57
N ASN A 3 -3.22 -20.35 -19.61
CA ASN A 3 -3.85 -19.07 -19.86
C ASN A 3 -2.73 -18.03 -19.89
N ILE A 4 -2.58 -17.37 -21.02
CA ILE A 4 -1.67 -16.24 -21.16
C ILE A 4 -2.54 -14.98 -21.14
N ASN A 5 -2.40 -14.17 -20.11
CA ASN A 5 -3.08 -12.90 -20.02
C ASN A 5 -2.12 -11.83 -20.53
N VAL A 6 -2.62 -10.92 -21.37
CA VAL A 6 -1.82 -9.84 -21.95
C VAL A 6 -2.51 -8.53 -21.67
N THR A 7 -1.77 -7.61 -21.08
CA THR A 7 -2.21 -6.23 -20.80
C THR A 7 -1.36 -5.28 -21.64
N VAL A 8 -1.98 -4.54 -22.55
CA VAL A 8 -1.28 -3.58 -23.43
C VAL A 8 -0.88 -2.36 -22.61
N LYS A 9 0.42 -2.02 -22.57
CA LYS A 9 0.93 -0.93 -21.72
C LYS A 9 0.36 0.44 -22.06
N GLU A 10 0.15 0.71 -23.35
CA GLU A 10 -0.34 2.01 -23.84
C GLU A 10 -1.82 2.25 -23.52
N THR A 11 -2.64 1.20 -23.54
CA THR A 11 -4.10 1.33 -23.49
C THR A 11 -4.74 0.68 -22.25
N GLY A 12 -3.97 -0.10 -21.49
CA GLY A 12 -4.48 -0.96 -20.43
C GLY A 12 -5.39 -2.09 -20.93
N ALA A 13 -5.54 -2.27 -22.25
CA ALA A 13 -6.46 -3.25 -22.80
C ALA A 13 -5.95 -4.67 -22.52
N GLU A 14 -6.84 -5.51 -22.00
CA GLU A 14 -6.53 -6.89 -21.63
C GLU A 14 -7.15 -7.90 -22.60
N TYR A 15 -6.41 -8.97 -22.88
CA TYR A 15 -6.94 -10.14 -23.56
C TYR A 15 -6.25 -11.42 -23.11
N THR A 16 -7.00 -12.52 -23.10
CA THR A 16 -6.48 -13.85 -22.81
C THR A 16 -6.24 -14.62 -24.11
N VAL A 17 -5.12 -15.33 -24.15
CA VAL A 17 -4.79 -16.26 -25.24
C VAL A 17 -4.74 -17.66 -24.69
N ASP A 18 -5.59 -18.52 -25.24
CA ASP A 18 -5.56 -19.96 -24.96
C ASP A 18 -4.44 -20.62 -25.77
N GLY A 19 -3.43 -21.16 -25.07
CA GLY A 19 -2.40 -21.99 -25.69
C GLY A 19 -0.99 -21.68 -25.22
N ASN A 20 -0.02 -22.03 -26.06
CA ASN A 20 1.39 -21.98 -25.75
C ASN A 20 2.16 -20.95 -26.60
N GLN A 21 1.43 -20.11 -27.34
CA GLN A 21 2.01 -19.05 -28.14
C GLN A 21 1.11 -17.82 -28.14
N VAL A 22 1.72 -16.64 -28.00
CA VAL A 22 1.06 -15.36 -28.20
C VAL A 22 1.90 -14.48 -29.12
N ASN A 23 1.23 -13.66 -29.94
CA ASN A 23 1.88 -12.67 -30.79
C ASN A 23 1.58 -11.28 -30.26
N LEU A 24 2.63 -10.54 -29.89
CA LEU A 24 2.50 -9.15 -29.47
C LEU A 24 2.61 -8.24 -30.69
N ASN A 25 1.70 -7.27 -30.78
CA ASN A 25 1.70 -6.24 -31.81
C ASN A 25 2.14 -4.87 -31.24
N THR A 26 2.05 -4.71 -29.92
CA THR A 26 2.42 -3.54 -29.14
C THR A 26 3.03 -4.00 -27.81
N GLN A 27 3.71 -3.08 -27.12
CA GLN A 27 4.37 -3.35 -25.85
C GLN A 27 3.33 -3.67 -24.79
N SER A 28 3.52 -4.82 -24.16
CA SER A 28 2.54 -5.40 -23.26
C SER A 28 3.22 -5.99 -22.04
N VAL A 29 2.48 -6.09 -20.95
CA VAL A 29 2.81 -6.98 -19.84
C VAL A 29 2.13 -8.31 -20.12
N VAL A 30 2.92 -9.38 -20.15
CA VAL A 30 2.44 -10.74 -20.32
C VAL A 30 2.42 -11.40 -18.96
N LEU A 31 1.22 -11.76 -18.49
CA LEU A 31 1.03 -12.57 -17.30
C LEU A 31 0.89 -14.03 -17.69
N LEU A 32 1.79 -14.86 -17.18
CA LEU A 32 1.75 -16.31 -17.37
C LEU A 32 1.40 -17.00 -16.06
N HIS A 33 0.31 -17.75 -16.06
CA HIS A 33 -0.13 -18.59 -14.95
C HIS A 33 0.78 -19.83 -14.83
N VAL A 34 1.90 -19.64 -14.13
CA VAL A 34 2.91 -20.67 -13.91
C VAL A 34 3.79 -20.29 -12.72
N LYS A 35 4.14 -21.27 -11.91
CA LYS A 35 5.11 -21.08 -10.84
C LYS A 35 6.49 -20.80 -11.41
N ARG A 36 7.25 -19.94 -10.72
CA ARG A 36 8.65 -19.66 -11.06
C ARG A 36 9.51 -20.94 -11.13
N GLU A 37 9.31 -21.86 -10.18
CA GLU A 37 10.05 -23.12 -10.10
C GLU A 37 9.79 -24.10 -11.27
N ASP A 38 8.65 -23.94 -11.94
CA ASP A 38 8.30 -24.71 -13.13
C ASP A 38 8.98 -24.18 -14.40
N ILE A 39 9.60 -23.00 -14.35
CA ILE A 39 10.42 -22.49 -15.45
C ILE A 39 11.79 -23.17 -15.42
N ARG A 40 12.07 -23.98 -16.45
CA ARG A 40 13.39 -24.59 -16.63
C ARG A 40 14.39 -23.62 -17.25
N SER A 41 13.95 -22.85 -18.24
CA SER A 41 14.79 -21.85 -18.91
C SER A 41 13.94 -20.86 -19.70
N TYR A 42 14.39 -19.63 -19.80
CA TYR A 42 13.92 -18.66 -20.79
C TYR A 42 15.08 -18.31 -21.73
N THR A 43 14.80 -18.14 -23.01
CA THR A 43 15.84 -17.86 -24.01
C THR A 43 15.30 -16.94 -25.08
N ARG A 44 16.10 -15.94 -25.45
CA ARG A 44 15.81 -15.07 -26.58
C ARG A 44 16.09 -15.81 -27.90
N GLN A 45 15.10 -15.82 -28.79
CA GLN A 45 15.24 -16.31 -30.17
C GLN A 45 14.82 -15.22 -31.15
N GLY A 46 15.78 -14.44 -31.63
CA GLY A 46 15.48 -13.24 -32.43
C GLY A 46 14.75 -12.20 -31.59
N ASN A 47 13.51 -11.87 -31.98
CA ASN A 47 12.64 -10.95 -31.25
C ASN A 47 11.69 -11.66 -30.28
N ASP A 48 11.74 -13.00 -30.23
CA ASP A 48 10.82 -13.81 -29.45
C ASP A 48 11.44 -14.22 -28.12
N LEU A 49 10.61 -14.31 -27.09
CA LEU A 49 10.95 -14.95 -25.83
C LEU A 49 10.41 -16.38 -25.83
N VAL A 50 11.29 -17.36 -25.62
CA VAL A 50 10.93 -18.78 -25.56
C VAL A 50 11.19 -19.30 -24.16
N LEU A 51 10.12 -19.72 -23.48
CA LEU A 51 10.19 -20.36 -22.17
C LEU A 51 10.06 -21.87 -22.33
N LYS A 52 10.96 -22.62 -21.70
CA LYS A 52 10.86 -24.07 -21.52
C LYS A 52 10.54 -24.37 -20.07
N LEU A 53 9.58 -25.24 -19.87
CA LEU A 53 9.07 -25.64 -18.57
C LEU A 53 9.71 -26.96 -18.14
N GLN A 54 9.69 -27.25 -16.84
CA GLN A 54 10.23 -28.49 -16.29
C GLN A 54 9.49 -29.73 -16.82
N ASN A 55 8.20 -29.59 -17.11
CA ASN A 55 7.36 -30.65 -17.70
C ASN A 55 7.64 -30.91 -19.19
N GLY A 56 8.52 -30.12 -19.84
CA GLY A 56 8.85 -30.23 -21.26
C GLY A 56 8.04 -29.34 -22.19
N ASP A 57 6.99 -28.67 -21.71
CA ASP A 57 6.21 -27.72 -22.48
C ASP A 57 7.06 -26.49 -22.85
N THR A 58 6.72 -25.89 -23.99
CA THR A 58 7.34 -24.65 -24.46
C THR A 58 6.26 -23.59 -24.62
N VAL A 59 6.51 -22.39 -24.08
CA VAL A 59 5.68 -21.19 -24.29
C VAL A 59 6.49 -20.19 -25.13
N THR A 60 5.89 -19.65 -26.19
CA THR A 60 6.55 -18.71 -27.10
C THR A 60 5.80 -17.38 -27.13
N ILE A 61 6.47 -16.31 -26.75
CA ILE A 61 5.94 -14.95 -26.83
C ILE A 61 6.64 -14.27 -28.01
N LYS A 62 5.92 -14.15 -29.14
CA LYS A 62 6.44 -13.54 -30.35
C LYS A 62 6.52 -12.02 -30.20
N ASN A 63 7.58 -11.44 -30.75
CA ASN A 63 7.85 -9.99 -30.71
C ASN A 63 8.06 -9.40 -29.30
N PHE A 64 8.34 -10.22 -28.29
CA PHE A 64 8.58 -9.76 -26.92
C PHE A 64 9.65 -8.68 -26.80
N PHE A 65 10.73 -8.81 -27.58
CA PHE A 65 11.87 -7.88 -27.55
C PHE A 65 11.77 -6.76 -28.59
N VAL A 66 10.62 -6.62 -29.27
CA VAL A 66 10.40 -5.45 -30.13
C VAL A 66 10.22 -4.23 -29.22
N VAL A 67 10.87 -3.15 -29.58
CA VAL A 67 10.74 -1.87 -28.89
C VAL A 67 9.88 -0.89 -29.69
N ASP A 68 9.17 0.00 -29.00
CA ASP A 68 8.41 1.07 -29.65
C ASP A 68 9.29 2.26 -30.03
N GLU A 69 8.65 3.33 -30.50
CA GLU A 69 9.31 4.60 -30.87
C GLU A 69 9.99 5.29 -29.67
N HIS A 70 9.61 4.93 -28.43
CA HIS A 70 10.16 5.45 -27.18
C HIS A 70 11.17 4.50 -26.51
N GLY A 71 11.48 3.36 -27.12
CA GLY A 71 12.42 2.36 -26.60
C GLY A 71 11.83 1.42 -25.54
N GLN A 72 10.52 1.42 -25.33
CA GLN A 72 9.85 0.54 -24.37
C GLN A 72 9.83 -0.90 -24.89
N HIS A 73 10.01 -1.88 -24.00
CA HIS A 73 9.87 -3.30 -24.32
C HIS A 73 8.69 -3.92 -23.57
N SER A 74 8.34 -5.14 -23.94
CA SER A 74 7.34 -5.94 -23.23
C SER A 74 7.95 -6.59 -21.98
N ASP A 75 7.11 -6.87 -21.00
CA ASP A 75 7.52 -7.49 -19.74
C ASP A 75 6.80 -8.82 -19.51
N LEU A 76 7.43 -9.70 -18.72
CA LEU A 76 6.88 -10.98 -18.35
C LEU A 76 6.70 -11.06 -16.84
N VAL A 77 5.48 -11.35 -16.41
CA VAL A 77 5.13 -11.66 -15.03
C VAL A 77 4.65 -13.09 -14.95
N LEU A 78 5.09 -13.81 -13.92
CA LEU A 78 4.62 -15.14 -13.60
C LEU A 78 3.67 -15.07 -12.41
N MET A 79 2.53 -15.75 -12.49
CA MET A 79 1.61 -15.88 -11.37
C MET A 79 1.61 -17.32 -10.87
N ASP A 80 1.81 -17.48 -9.56
CA ASP A 80 1.53 -18.72 -8.88
C ASP A 80 0.03 -18.81 -8.55
N ASP A 81 -0.70 -19.69 -9.24
CA ASP A 81 -2.14 -19.88 -9.01
C ASP A 81 -2.48 -20.43 -7.61
N GLU A 82 -1.51 -21.04 -6.91
CA GLU A 82 -1.73 -21.60 -5.56
C GLU A 82 -1.53 -20.55 -4.46
N THR A 83 -0.53 -19.68 -4.63
CA THR A 83 -0.17 -18.68 -3.61
C THR A 83 -0.63 -17.26 -3.96
N GLY A 84 -1.03 -17.02 -5.20
CA GLY A 84 -1.33 -15.69 -5.74
C GLY A 84 -0.09 -14.81 -5.99
N ALA A 85 1.12 -15.32 -5.73
CA ALA A 85 2.34 -14.53 -5.84
C ALA A 85 2.67 -14.17 -7.29
N LEU A 86 2.97 -12.89 -7.52
CA LEU A 86 3.41 -12.36 -8.82
C LEU A 86 4.93 -12.15 -8.84
N TRP A 87 5.57 -12.67 -9.88
CA TRP A 87 7.02 -12.60 -10.07
C TRP A 87 7.34 -11.95 -11.41
N TRP A 88 7.87 -10.73 -11.37
CA TRP A 88 8.38 -10.06 -12.57
C TRP A 88 9.73 -10.65 -12.97
N LEU A 89 9.88 -11.01 -14.24
CA LEU A 89 11.15 -11.42 -14.82
C LEU A 89 11.86 -10.22 -15.44
N GLU A 90 12.73 -9.61 -14.65
CA GLU A 90 13.59 -8.51 -15.11
C GLU A 90 14.72 -9.04 -15.99
N GLY A 91 15.00 -8.33 -17.10
CA GLY A 91 16.11 -8.67 -17.99
C GLY A 91 15.95 -9.98 -18.76
N ALA A 92 14.71 -10.42 -19.03
CA ALA A 92 14.38 -11.68 -19.68
C ALA A 92 15.26 -11.98 -20.91
N GLY A 93 15.84 -13.19 -20.98
CA GLY A 93 16.66 -13.61 -22.12
C GLY A 93 18.07 -13.03 -22.17
N THR A 94 18.55 -12.42 -21.08
CA THR A 94 19.96 -12.00 -20.88
C THR A 94 20.62 -12.82 -19.76
N ASP A 95 21.96 -12.75 -19.65
CA ASP A 95 22.73 -13.43 -18.59
C ASP A 95 22.52 -12.81 -17.19
N GLY A 96 21.83 -11.66 -17.09
CA GLY A 96 21.53 -10.94 -15.84
C GLY A 96 20.07 -11.00 -15.41
N ALA A 97 19.29 -11.91 -15.98
CA ALA A 97 17.87 -12.02 -15.69
C ALA A 97 17.62 -12.49 -14.25
N HIS A 98 16.67 -11.87 -13.56
CA HIS A 98 16.31 -12.20 -12.19
C HIS A 98 14.81 -12.02 -11.96
N TYR A 99 14.31 -12.65 -10.89
CA TYR A 99 12.91 -12.54 -10.52
C TYR A 99 12.76 -11.59 -9.34
N SER A 100 11.87 -10.62 -9.50
CA SER A 100 11.47 -9.68 -8.46
C SER A 100 10.03 -10.00 -8.08
N LEU A 101 9.76 -10.11 -6.77
CA LEU A 101 8.39 -10.25 -6.28
C LEU A 101 7.70 -8.90 -6.44
N ILE A 102 6.53 -8.88 -7.06
CA ILE A 102 5.71 -7.69 -7.24
C ILE A 102 4.36 -7.91 -6.58
N SER A 103 3.75 -6.83 -6.11
CA SER A 103 2.45 -6.92 -5.44
C SER A 103 1.30 -6.87 -6.44
N ASP A 104 1.52 -6.17 -7.56
CA ASP A 104 0.54 -6.02 -8.64
C ASP A 104 1.20 -5.84 -10.02
N LEU A 105 0.44 -6.09 -11.09
CA LEU A 105 0.88 -5.90 -12.48
C LEU A 105 1.11 -4.42 -12.84
N SER A 106 0.48 -3.47 -12.14
CA SER A 106 0.65 -2.03 -12.31
C SER A 106 2.13 -1.59 -12.19
N GLU A 107 2.89 -2.21 -11.29
CA GLU A 107 4.31 -1.97 -11.06
C GLU A 107 5.13 -2.18 -12.35
N VAL A 108 4.71 -3.13 -13.19
CA VAL A 108 5.37 -3.50 -14.45
C VAL A 108 4.80 -2.73 -15.65
N ILE A 109 3.57 -2.24 -15.54
CA ILE A 109 2.95 -1.40 -16.59
C ILE A 109 3.56 0.01 -16.54
N ALA A 110 3.87 0.54 -15.35
CA ALA A 110 4.45 1.87 -15.15
C ALA A 110 5.92 1.99 -15.63
N THR A 111 6.70 0.91 -15.63
CA THR A 111 8.10 0.90 -16.10
C THR A 111 8.24 1.01 -17.62
N GLY A 112 7.12 0.99 -18.37
CA GLY A 112 7.12 1.31 -19.79
C GLY A 112 7.50 2.77 -20.05
N GLY A 113 7.03 3.73 -19.26
CA GLY A 113 6.93 5.15 -19.60
C GLY A 113 8.19 5.99 -19.82
N ALA A 114 9.39 5.46 -20.04
CA ALA A 114 10.54 6.19 -20.59
C ALA A 114 11.73 5.24 -20.73
N GLY A 115 12.41 5.24 -21.87
CA GLY A 115 13.64 4.48 -22.06
C GLY A 115 14.75 4.89 -21.08
N GLN A 116 14.82 4.22 -19.93
CA GLN A 116 16.03 4.04 -19.13
C GLN A 116 16.01 2.65 -18.49
N SER A 117 16.91 1.79 -18.94
CA SER A 117 17.31 0.60 -18.22
C SER A 117 17.99 1.02 -16.92
N ILE A 118 17.27 1.06 -15.81
CA ILE A 118 17.86 1.23 -14.48
C ILE A 118 17.92 -0.13 -13.81
N ALA A 119 19.04 -0.82 -14.07
CA ALA A 119 19.50 -1.88 -13.20
C ALA A 119 19.85 -1.28 -11.83
N GLY A 120 19.13 -1.73 -10.79
CA GLY A 120 19.47 -1.52 -9.38
C GLY A 120 19.26 -0.09 -8.88
N TRP A 121 18.22 0.15 -8.08
CA TRP A 121 18.29 0.24 -6.62
C TRP A 121 16.87 0.44 -6.07
N VAL A 122 16.57 -0.33 -5.04
CA VAL A 122 15.44 -0.16 -4.14
C VAL A 122 15.59 1.16 -3.35
N MET A 123 14.45 1.79 -3.07
CA MET A 123 14.17 2.95 -2.20
C MET A 123 14.34 4.36 -2.78
N ALA A 124 13.23 4.97 -3.19
CA ALA A 124 12.73 6.27 -2.71
C ALA A 124 11.50 6.67 -3.56
N GLY A 125 10.49 7.28 -2.94
CA GLY A 125 9.17 7.54 -3.49
C GLY A 125 9.15 8.09 -4.92
N ALA A 126 8.07 7.75 -5.63
CA ALA A 126 7.78 8.23 -6.96
C ALA A 126 7.60 9.76 -6.96
N ALA A 127 8.72 10.48 -7.10
CA ALA A 127 8.75 11.82 -7.63
C ALA A 127 8.74 11.71 -9.16
N LEU A 128 7.65 12.18 -9.76
CA LEU A 128 7.48 12.44 -11.18
C LEU A 128 8.68 13.20 -11.76
N LEU A 129 9.41 12.60 -12.69
CA LEU A 129 10.41 13.32 -13.49
C LEU A 129 9.76 13.92 -14.74
N GLY A 130 9.61 15.25 -14.71
CA GLY A 130 9.57 16.06 -15.90
C GLY A 130 10.87 15.90 -16.71
N ILE A 131 10.71 15.76 -18.03
CA ILE A 131 11.81 15.59 -18.97
C ILE A 131 12.18 16.97 -19.52
N ALA A 132 13.35 17.51 -19.13
CA ALA A 132 13.98 18.63 -19.84
C ALA A 132 15.32 18.17 -20.43
N ALA A 133 15.39 18.19 -21.76
CA ALA A 133 16.55 17.84 -22.56
C ALA A 133 17.73 18.80 -22.29
N MET A 134 18.92 18.22 -22.13
CA MET A 134 20.19 18.95 -22.01
C MET A 134 20.56 19.64 -23.34
N PHE A 135 20.81 20.95 -23.29
CA PHE A 135 21.70 21.62 -24.25
C PHE A 135 22.99 22.04 -23.54
N ALA A 136 24.11 21.53 -24.07
CA ALA A 136 25.46 21.87 -23.65
C ALA A 136 25.85 23.28 -24.11
N GLY A 137 26.45 24.06 -23.21
CA GLY A 137 27.06 25.35 -23.50
C GLY A 137 28.25 25.62 -22.58
N THR A 138 29.45 25.46 -23.12
CA THR A 138 30.76 25.67 -22.48
C THR A 138 31.13 27.15 -22.35
N SER A 139 31.77 27.59 -21.25
CA SER A 139 32.90 28.58 -21.15
C SER A 139 33.07 29.05 -19.69
N ASN A 140 34.13 28.72 -18.96
CA ASN A 140 35.50 29.28 -18.90
C ASN A 140 35.66 30.52 -17.98
N LYS A 141 36.37 30.28 -16.86
CA LYS A 141 37.33 31.12 -16.08
C LYS A 141 37.27 32.66 -16.21
N ASP A 142 37.27 33.38 -15.08
CA ASP A 142 38.50 34.00 -14.55
C ASP A 142 38.28 34.79 -13.23
N HIS A 143 39.43 35.11 -12.64
CA HIS A 143 39.81 35.55 -11.30
C HIS A 143 39.45 37.00 -10.85
N HIS A 144 39.52 37.16 -9.51
CA HIS A 144 40.18 38.24 -8.73
C HIS A 144 39.41 39.45 -8.13
N SER A 145 39.48 39.51 -6.78
CA SER A 145 39.68 40.68 -5.86
C SER A 145 38.64 41.80 -5.84
N SER A 146 38.32 42.50 -4.73
CA SER A 146 38.93 42.62 -3.39
C SER A 146 38.02 43.48 -2.49
N VAL A 147 37.97 43.11 -1.19
CA VAL A 147 38.19 43.95 0.02
C VAL A 147 37.30 45.17 0.30
N SER A 148 36.61 45.13 1.46
CA SER A 148 36.90 45.97 2.66
C SER A 148 35.82 45.68 3.71
N GLU A 149 36.08 44.89 4.75
CA GLU A 149 36.64 45.30 6.05
C GLU A 149 35.78 46.32 6.81
N SER A 150 35.20 45.85 7.93
CA SER A 150 35.15 46.62 9.17
C SER A 150 35.13 45.66 10.35
N ASP A 151 36.25 45.67 11.05
CA ASP A 151 36.54 44.99 12.32
C ASP A 151 35.61 45.47 13.45
N SER A 152 35.38 44.59 14.43
CA SER A 152 35.82 44.87 15.80
C SER A 152 35.56 43.67 16.71
N ASP A 153 36.66 43.16 17.24
CA ASP A 153 36.79 42.16 18.31
C ASP A 153 36.11 42.60 19.61
N ALA A 154 35.72 41.63 20.44
CA ALA A 154 36.10 41.60 21.86
C ALA A 154 35.63 40.31 22.55
N ASP A 155 36.62 39.65 23.15
CA ASP A 155 36.56 38.45 23.97
C ASP A 155 35.77 38.62 25.30
N SER A 156 35.46 37.47 25.89
CA SER A 156 35.86 37.04 27.25
C SER A 156 34.75 36.58 28.18
N ASP A 157 35.06 35.44 28.79
CA ASP A 157 34.30 34.61 29.71
C ASP A 157 34.06 35.27 31.08
N SER A 158 32.98 34.87 31.76
CA SER A 158 32.98 34.81 33.23
C SER A 158 31.87 33.91 33.76
N ASP A 159 32.27 32.90 34.53
CA ASP A 159 31.46 31.98 35.32
C ASP A 159 30.64 32.69 36.42
N SER A 160 29.50 32.10 36.80
CA SER A 160 28.97 32.22 38.17
C SER A 160 28.14 31.01 38.56
N ASP A 161 28.67 30.24 39.51
CA ASP A 161 28.02 29.15 40.23
C ASP A 161 26.87 29.63 41.12
N SER A 162 25.85 28.80 41.29
CA SER A 162 25.08 28.74 42.53
C SER A 162 24.50 27.35 42.74
N ASP A 163 25.18 26.59 43.60
CA ASP A 163 24.69 25.36 44.22
C ASP A 163 23.57 25.66 45.22
N THR A 164 22.53 24.83 45.23
CA THR A 164 21.76 24.53 46.45
C THR A 164 21.38 23.07 46.45
N ASP A 165 22.07 22.31 47.31
CA ASP A 165 21.74 20.96 47.74
C ASP A 165 20.53 20.96 48.69
N ALA A 166 19.68 19.94 48.57
CA ALA A 166 18.92 19.41 49.70
C ALA A 166 18.52 17.96 49.42
N ASP A 167 19.24 17.05 50.07
CA ASP A 167 18.98 15.62 50.18
C ASP A 167 17.64 15.32 50.90
N SER A 168 16.98 14.23 50.53
CA SER A 168 16.45 13.25 51.51
C SER A 168 15.91 11.99 50.83
N ASP A 169 16.55 10.87 51.15
CA ASP A 169 16.13 9.49 50.90
C ASP A 169 14.80 9.14 51.62
N SER A 170 14.03 8.20 51.07
CA SER A 170 13.55 7.02 51.83
C SER A 170 12.72 6.07 50.98
N ASP A 171 13.14 4.80 51.01
CA ASP A 171 12.43 3.61 50.54
C ASP A 171 11.11 3.37 51.30
N SER A 172 10.14 2.68 50.66
CA SER A 172 9.40 1.57 51.30
C SER A 172 8.40 0.90 50.35
N ASP A 173 8.55 -0.43 50.24
CA ASP A 173 7.58 -1.39 49.72
C ASP A 173 6.29 -1.42 50.58
N SER A 174 5.15 -1.81 49.98
CA SER A 174 4.15 -2.64 50.67
C SER A 174 3.08 -3.20 49.73
N ASP A 175 2.94 -4.53 49.78
CA ASP A 175 1.83 -5.33 49.29
C ASP A 175 0.50 -4.97 50.01
N SER A 176 -0.63 -5.23 49.36
CA SER A 176 -1.86 -5.57 50.09
C SER A 176 -2.85 -6.38 49.23
N ASP A 177 -3.07 -7.61 49.67
CA ASP A 177 -4.19 -8.48 49.35
C ASP A 177 -5.52 -7.88 49.83
N SER A 178 -6.63 -8.19 49.14
CA SER A 178 -7.96 -8.02 49.69
C SER A 178 -8.85 -9.21 49.34
N ASP A 179 -9.01 -10.10 50.32
CA ASP A 179 -10.10 -11.06 50.43
C ASP A 179 -11.43 -10.33 50.66
N SER A 180 -12.52 -10.90 50.13
CA SER A 180 -13.88 -10.56 50.54
C SER A 180 -14.72 -11.83 50.62
N ASP A 181 -14.89 -12.30 51.85
CA ASP A 181 -15.92 -13.24 52.27
C ASP A 181 -17.31 -12.57 52.24
N SER A 182 -18.32 -13.32 51.83
CA SER A 182 -19.71 -13.02 52.15
C SER A 182 -20.48 -14.31 52.40
N ASP A 183 -20.67 -14.59 53.69
CA ASP A 183 -21.63 -15.56 54.21
C ASP A 183 -23.07 -15.11 53.93
N SER A 184 -23.94 -16.07 53.59
CA SER A 184 -25.37 -15.93 53.86
C SER A 184 -25.98 -17.29 54.19
N ASP A 185 -26.26 -17.45 55.48
CA ASP A 185 -27.04 -18.53 56.06
C ASP A 185 -28.49 -18.52 55.54
N SER A 186 -29.05 -19.70 55.29
CA SER A 186 -30.48 -19.91 55.44
C SER A 186 -30.77 -21.34 55.89
N ASP A 187 -31.09 -21.44 57.18
CA ASP A 187 -31.64 -22.61 57.82
C ASP A 187 -33.02 -22.97 57.24
N SER A 188 -33.27 -24.26 57.04
CA SER A 188 -34.62 -24.80 57.15
C SER A 188 -34.59 -26.22 57.70
N ASP A 189 -34.94 -26.31 58.98
CA ASP A 189 -35.23 -27.55 59.68
C ASP A 189 -36.45 -28.25 59.06
N SER A 190 -36.37 -29.58 58.94
CA SER A 190 -37.55 -30.42 59.13
C SER A 190 -37.16 -31.81 59.61
N ASP A 191 -37.45 -32.03 60.89
CA ASP A 191 -37.44 -33.33 61.56
C ASP A 191 -38.42 -34.31 60.90
N SER A 192 -38.04 -35.59 60.80
CA SER A 192 -38.97 -36.68 61.14
C SER A 192 -38.24 -37.99 61.38
N ASP A 193 -38.39 -38.46 62.62
CA ASP A 193 -38.05 -39.79 63.11
C ASP A 193 -38.77 -40.91 62.32
N SER A 194 -38.14 -42.07 62.17
CA SER A 194 -38.75 -43.34 62.62
C SER A 194 -37.87 -44.56 62.36
N ASP A 195 -37.71 -45.35 63.41
CA ASP A 195 -37.10 -46.66 63.48
C ASP A 195 -37.75 -47.68 62.53
N SER A 196 -37.00 -48.68 62.04
CA SER A 196 -37.26 -50.11 62.36
C SER A 196 -36.43 -51.07 61.49
N ASP A 197 -35.86 -52.06 62.18
CA ASP A 197 -35.14 -53.21 61.65
C ASP A 197 -36.03 -54.10 60.74
N SER A 198 -35.44 -54.72 59.71
CA SER A 198 -35.63 -56.16 59.43
C SER A 198 -34.76 -56.66 58.28
N ASP A 199 -34.05 -57.76 58.57
CA ASP A 199 -33.27 -58.57 57.64
C ASP A 199 -34.14 -59.19 56.54
N SER A 200 -33.66 -59.26 55.29
CA SER A 200 -33.84 -60.45 54.42
C SER A 200 -32.92 -60.38 53.20
N ASP A 201 -32.06 -61.39 53.07
CA ASP A 201 -31.28 -61.71 51.87
C ASP A 201 -32.19 -61.99 50.66
N SER A 202 -31.86 -61.44 49.48
CA SER A 202 -32.03 -62.15 48.20
C SER A 202 -31.26 -61.47 47.08
N ASP A 203 -30.65 -62.33 46.27
CA ASP A 203 -29.68 -62.06 45.22
C ASP A 203 -30.20 -61.28 43.99
N ALA A 204 -29.22 -60.76 43.24
CA ALA A 204 -29.16 -60.60 41.79
C ALA A 204 -29.58 -59.25 41.17
N ASP A 205 -28.54 -58.61 40.62
CA ASP A 205 -28.49 -57.86 39.36
C ASP A 205 -29.51 -56.73 39.14
N SER A 206 -29.09 -55.50 39.49
CA SER A 206 -29.23 -54.37 38.56
C SER A 206 -28.20 -53.31 38.89
N ASP A 207 -27.43 -53.03 37.86
CA ASP A 207 -26.30 -52.12 37.74
C ASP A 207 -26.38 -50.82 38.56
N ALA A 208 -25.17 -50.47 38.97
CA ALA A 208 -24.80 -49.26 39.65
C ALA A 208 -25.01 -48.02 38.76
N ASP A 209 -25.07 -46.90 39.47
CA ASP A 209 -24.67 -45.58 39.00
C ASP A 209 -25.61 -44.94 37.97
N SER A 210 -26.56 -44.18 38.52
CA SER A 210 -27.02 -42.96 37.87
C SER A 210 -25.84 -41.99 37.78
N ASP A 211 -24.93 -42.25 36.84
CA ASP A 211 -24.04 -41.24 36.30
C ASP A 211 -24.94 -40.30 35.49
N SER A 212 -25.47 -39.29 36.17
CA SER A 212 -25.80 -38.04 35.53
C SER A 212 -24.48 -37.34 35.19
N ASP A 213 -23.73 -37.95 34.28
CA ASP A 213 -22.75 -37.25 33.48
C ASP A 213 -23.56 -36.33 32.56
N ALA A 214 -23.92 -35.19 33.12
CA ALA A 214 -24.09 -33.99 32.32
C ALA A 214 -22.70 -33.66 31.76
N ASP A 215 -22.26 -34.46 30.78
CA ASP A 215 -21.33 -34.05 29.74
C ASP A 215 -22.06 -32.96 28.95
N SER A 216 -22.16 -31.79 29.58
CA SER A 216 -22.25 -30.53 28.87
C SER A 216 -20.87 -30.32 28.27
N ASP A 217 -20.55 -31.13 27.27
CA ASP A 217 -19.54 -30.83 26.27
C ASP A 217 -20.04 -29.55 25.59
N SER A 218 -19.69 -28.42 26.22
CA SER A 218 -19.61 -27.15 25.56
C SER A 218 -18.58 -27.37 24.46
N ASP A 219 -19.07 -27.74 23.28
CA ASP A 219 -18.38 -27.63 21.99
C ASP A 219 -18.10 -26.13 21.73
N THR A 220 -17.35 -25.50 22.63
CA THR A 220 -16.83 -24.16 22.47
C THR A 220 -15.75 -24.27 21.42
N ASP A 221 -16.10 -23.87 20.21
CA ASP A 221 -15.18 -23.71 19.10
C ASP A 221 -14.06 -22.75 19.52
N THR A 222 -12.83 -23.27 19.54
CA THR A 222 -11.62 -22.50 19.86
C THR A 222 -10.72 -22.29 18.64
N GLU A 223 -11.17 -22.69 17.45
CA GLU A 223 -10.38 -22.50 16.23
C GLU A 223 -10.39 -21.02 15.85
N LEU A 224 -9.19 -20.44 15.63
CA LEU A 224 -9.11 -19.05 15.20
C LEU A 224 -9.48 -18.95 13.72
N PRO A 225 -10.31 -17.97 13.32
CA PRO A 225 -10.58 -17.74 11.91
C PRO A 225 -9.32 -17.24 11.18
N THR A 226 -9.27 -17.47 9.88
CA THR A 226 -8.23 -16.87 9.03
C THR A 226 -8.44 -15.36 8.95
N ALA A 227 -7.33 -14.59 8.95
CA ALA A 227 -7.38 -13.14 8.75
C ALA A 227 -8.03 -12.77 7.40
N ALA A 228 -8.48 -11.53 7.26
CA ALA A 228 -9.10 -11.05 6.04
C ALA A 228 -8.11 -11.13 4.86
N GLN A 229 -8.59 -11.64 3.72
CA GLN A 229 -7.81 -11.89 2.51
C GLN A 229 -8.25 -10.97 1.38
N ASN A 230 -7.45 -10.92 0.31
CA ASN A 230 -7.75 -10.15 -0.91
C ASN A 230 -8.14 -8.69 -0.62
N ILE A 231 -7.47 -8.07 0.35
CA ILE A 231 -7.78 -6.70 0.73
C ILE A 231 -7.43 -5.75 -0.43
N ALA A 232 -8.38 -4.92 -0.81
CA ALA A 232 -8.21 -3.86 -1.80
C ALA A 232 -8.77 -2.55 -1.24
N VAL A 233 -8.02 -1.46 -1.38
CA VAL A 233 -8.47 -0.10 -1.04
C VAL A 233 -8.71 0.64 -2.35
N ILE A 234 -9.77 1.44 -2.43
CA ILE A 234 -10.23 2.06 -3.67
C ILE A 234 -10.48 3.55 -3.43
N ASP A 235 -9.84 4.36 -4.25
CA ASP A 235 -10.12 5.77 -4.44
C ASP A 235 -11.30 5.93 -5.41
N ASN A 236 -12.33 6.66 -4.99
CA ASN A 236 -13.47 7.00 -5.83
C ASN A 236 -13.74 8.52 -5.95
N VAL A 237 -12.80 9.36 -5.53
CA VAL A 237 -12.90 10.82 -5.53
C VAL A 237 -11.87 11.42 -6.48
N GLY A 238 -12.13 12.65 -6.93
CA GLY A 238 -11.11 13.39 -7.67
C GLY A 238 -10.89 12.93 -9.12
N PRO A 239 -9.83 13.45 -9.76
CA PRO A 239 -9.50 13.17 -11.15
C PRO A 239 -8.78 11.83 -11.35
N ILE A 240 -8.18 11.27 -10.30
CA ILE A 240 -7.46 10.00 -10.32
C ILE A 240 -8.21 9.05 -9.39
N THR A 241 -8.96 8.11 -9.96
CA THR A 241 -9.74 7.12 -9.20
C THR A 241 -9.25 5.71 -9.54
N GLY A 242 -9.39 4.76 -8.62
CA GLY A 242 -9.06 3.36 -8.89
C GLY A 242 -8.69 2.57 -7.65
N VAL A 243 -8.21 1.35 -7.84
CA VAL A 243 -7.62 0.55 -6.75
C VAL A 243 -6.27 1.16 -6.38
N LEU A 244 -6.05 1.34 -5.08
CA LEU A 244 -4.82 1.84 -4.48
C LEU A 244 -3.92 0.67 -4.06
N HIS A 245 -2.61 0.90 -4.10
CA HIS A 245 -1.56 0.03 -3.58
C HIS A 245 -1.00 0.56 -2.27
N SER A 246 -0.39 -0.33 -1.48
CA SER A 246 0.19 0.07 -0.18
C SER A 246 1.38 1.00 -0.41
N GLY A 247 1.33 2.18 0.19
CA GLY A 247 2.30 3.27 0.05
C GLY A 247 1.84 4.38 -0.90
N ASP A 248 0.69 4.22 -1.55
CA ASP A 248 0.14 5.21 -2.47
C ASP A 248 -0.35 6.47 -1.76
N VAL A 249 -0.55 7.52 -2.57
CA VAL A 249 -1.11 8.80 -2.17
C VAL A 249 -2.45 9.00 -2.90
N THR A 250 -3.46 9.52 -2.20
CA THR A 250 -4.80 9.78 -2.74
C THR A 250 -5.37 11.10 -2.21
N ASP A 251 -6.26 11.75 -2.97
CA ASP A 251 -7.07 12.88 -2.52
C ASP A 251 -8.44 12.45 -1.95
N ASP A 252 -8.77 11.15 -1.95
CA ASP A 252 -9.97 10.59 -1.35
C ASP A 252 -9.81 10.40 0.17
N THR A 253 -10.49 11.22 0.96
CA THR A 253 -10.50 11.10 2.42
C THR A 253 -11.42 9.99 2.95
N THR A 254 -12.20 9.34 2.08
CA THR A 254 -13.11 8.24 2.42
C THR A 254 -12.97 7.01 1.51
N PRO A 255 -11.77 6.39 1.39
CA PRO A 255 -11.57 5.26 0.51
C PRO A 255 -12.50 4.08 0.82
N GLU A 256 -12.85 3.29 -0.20
CA GLU A 256 -13.58 2.05 -0.02
C GLU A 256 -12.61 0.88 0.16
N ILE A 257 -12.71 0.16 1.28
CA ILE A 257 -11.92 -1.06 1.54
C ILE A 257 -12.79 -2.31 1.34
N LYS A 258 -12.27 -3.28 0.60
CA LYS A 258 -12.92 -4.56 0.28
C LYS A 258 -12.01 -5.73 0.61
N GLY A 259 -12.59 -6.90 0.76
CA GLY A 259 -11.84 -8.14 0.87
C GLY A 259 -12.72 -9.37 1.00
N THR A 260 -12.10 -10.47 1.41
CA THR A 260 -12.75 -11.75 1.69
C THR A 260 -12.49 -12.21 3.13
N ALA A 261 -13.44 -12.92 3.69
CA ALA A 261 -13.38 -13.54 5.02
C ALA A 261 -14.36 -14.74 5.05
N GLU A 262 -14.41 -15.46 6.16
CA GLU A 262 -15.41 -16.50 6.35
C GLU A 262 -16.85 -15.92 6.26
N ALA A 263 -17.76 -16.64 5.61
CA ALA A 263 -19.13 -16.18 5.38
C ALA A 263 -19.91 -15.95 6.68
N GLY A 264 -20.40 -14.72 6.85
CA GLY A 264 -21.09 -14.28 8.06
C GLY A 264 -20.17 -13.96 9.25
N ALA A 265 -18.85 -13.96 9.07
CA ALA A 265 -17.91 -13.45 10.06
C ALA A 265 -17.94 -11.90 10.09
N THR A 266 -17.56 -11.33 11.24
CA THR A 266 -17.45 -9.88 11.42
C THR A 266 -16.04 -9.41 11.16
N ILE A 267 -15.86 -8.47 10.23
CA ILE A 267 -14.59 -7.83 9.91
C ILE A 267 -14.52 -6.52 10.68
N THR A 268 -13.46 -6.32 11.47
CA THR A 268 -13.18 -5.04 12.12
C THR A 268 -12.01 -4.36 11.44
N ILE A 269 -12.19 -3.11 11.01
CA ILE A 269 -11.18 -2.31 10.29
C ILE A 269 -10.54 -1.30 11.24
N TYR A 270 -9.24 -1.10 11.08
CA TYR A 270 -8.40 -0.24 11.91
C TYR A 270 -7.48 0.65 11.08
N ASP A 271 -7.09 1.78 11.66
CA ASP A 271 -5.96 2.62 11.27
C ASP A 271 -4.98 2.72 12.44
N GLY A 272 -3.79 2.13 12.28
CA GLY A 272 -2.92 1.81 13.42
C GLY A 272 -3.71 1.02 14.47
N ASP A 273 -3.65 1.39 15.74
CA ASP A 273 -4.43 0.72 16.80
C ASP A 273 -5.89 1.22 16.89
N THR A 274 -6.26 2.26 16.13
CA THR A 274 -7.59 2.88 16.21
C THR A 274 -8.60 2.10 15.40
N LYS A 275 -9.68 1.62 16.04
CA LYS A 275 -10.81 1.00 15.33
C LYS A 275 -11.60 2.06 14.56
N LEU A 276 -11.74 1.86 13.26
CA LEU A 276 -12.53 2.72 12.36
C LEU A 276 -13.98 2.25 12.24
N GLY A 277 -14.20 0.93 12.21
CA GLY A 277 -15.54 0.37 12.01
C GLY A 277 -15.55 -1.14 11.89
N SER A 278 -16.71 -1.69 11.53
CA SER A 278 -16.86 -3.12 11.26
C SER A 278 -17.98 -3.40 10.27
N VAL A 279 -17.83 -4.48 9.51
CA VAL A 279 -18.80 -4.99 8.53
C VAL A 279 -18.90 -6.51 8.63
N VAL A 280 -20.01 -7.10 8.20
CA VAL A 280 -20.18 -8.57 8.16
C VAL A 280 -19.96 -9.06 6.74
N ALA A 281 -19.19 -10.14 6.56
CA ALA A 281 -19.04 -10.80 5.27
C ALA A 281 -20.35 -11.42 4.79
N ASP A 282 -20.62 -11.33 3.50
CA ASP A 282 -21.80 -11.93 2.87
C ASP A 282 -21.73 -13.47 2.84
N GLU A 283 -22.77 -14.11 2.31
CA GLU A 283 -22.86 -15.57 2.21
C GLU A 283 -21.76 -16.20 1.34
N ASN A 284 -21.12 -15.41 0.48
CA ASN A 284 -20.00 -15.82 -0.37
C ASN A 284 -18.63 -15.44 0.25
N GLY A 285 -18.61 -14.84 1.45
CA GLY A 285 -17.39 -14.41 2.13
C GLY A 285 -16.87 -13.04 1.69
N ASN A 286 -17.59 -12.29 0.85
CA ASN A 286 -17.13 -10.96 0.41
C ASN A 286 -17.60 -9.87 1.37
N TRP A 287 -16.80 -8.82 1.51
CA TRP A 287 -17.19 -7.64 2.28
C TRP A 287 -16.68 -6.35 1.62
N SER A 288 -17.40 -5.25 1.88
CA SER A 288 -17.01 -3.89 1.50
C SER A 288 -17.36 -2.92 2.62
N PHE A 289 -16.49 -1.95 2.86
CA PHE A 289 -16.67 -0.92 3.86
C PHE A 289 -16.10 0.41 3.37
N THR A 290 -16.91 1.47 3.37
CA THR A 290 -16.43 2.83 3.15
C THR A 290 -15.84 3.36 4.45
N LEU A 291 -14.57 3.79 4.40
CA LEU A 291 -13.89 4.32 5.58
C LEU A 291 -14.55 5.61 6.07
N PRO A 292 -14.54 5.89 7.39
CA PRO A 292 -14.82 7.23 7.87
C PRO A 292 -13.78 8.21 7.33
N GLU A 293 -14.09 9.50 7.37
CA GLU A 293 -13.19 10.55 6.90
C GLU A 293 -11.84 10.48 7.63
N LEU A 294 -10.78 10.22 6.85
CA LEU A 294 -9.40 10.21 7.29
C LEU A 294 -8.79 11.61 7.13
N SER A 295 -7.87 11.97 8.02
CA SER A 295 -7.18 13.25 7.98
C SER A 295 -6.06 13.26 6.93
N GLU A 296 -5.56 14.45 6.57
CA GLU A 296 -4.31 14.57 5.81
C GLU A 296 -3.15 13.83 6.49
N GLY A 297 -2.34 13.13 5.70
CA GLY A 297 -1.12 12.46 6.16
C GLY A 297 -1.15 10.94 6.04
N SER A 298 -0.22 10.27 6.74
CA SER A 298 -0.03 8.82 6.64
C SER A 298 -0.98 8.03 7.55
N HIS A 299 -1.48 6.91 7.01
CA HIS A 299 -2.40 5.96 7.63
C HIS A 299 -1.91 4.53 7.41
N SER A 300 -2.22 3.63 8.35
CA SER A 300 -1.84 2.23 8.31
C SER A 300 -3.07 1.34 8.53
N LEU A 301 -3.73 0.99 7.43
CA LEU A 301 -5.01 0.29 7.43
C LEU A 301 -4.84 -1.22 7.58
N SER A 302 -5.72 -1.87 8.34
CA SER A 302 -5.75 -3.34 8.43
C SER A 302 -7.06 -3.84 9.03
N ALA A 303 -7.27 -5.14 9.01
CA ALA A 303 -8.49 -5.76 9.51
C ALA A 303 -8.25 -7.03 10.32
N THR A 304 -9.17 -7.31 11.24
CA THR A 304 -9.32 -8.61 11.92
C THR A 304 -10.67 -9.23 11.56
N VAL A 305 -10.76 -10.55 11.69
CA VAL A 305 -11.99 -11.33 11.46
C VAL A 305 -12.42 -11.95 12.78
N THR A 306 -13.69 -11.84 13.12
CA THR A 306 -14.33 -12.50 14.26
C THR A 306 -15.37 -13.48 13.74
N ASP A 307 -15.22 -14.76 14.05
CA ASP A 307 -16.15 -15.81 13.63
C ASP A 307 -17.48 -15.75 14.42
N LYS A 308 -18.37 -16.72 14.19
CA LYS A 308 -19.68 -16.79 14.88
C LYS A 308 -19.57 -17.26 16.33
N ALA A 309 -18.50 -17.95 16.69
CA ALA A 309 -18.21 -18.40 18.06
C ALA A 309 -17.59 -17.29 18.91
N GLY A 310 -17.08 -16.23 18.28
CA GLY A 310 -16.44 -15.09 18.92
C GLY A 310 -14.90 -15.15 18.91
N ASN A 311 -14.29 -16.13 18.23
CA ASN A 311 -12.84 -16.19 18.10
C ASN A 311 -12.36 -15.11 17.12
N VAL A 312 -11.20 -14.51 17.41
CA VAL A 312 -10.66 -13.38 16.63
C VAL A 312 -9.36 -13.79 15.95
N SER A 313 -9.25 -13.51 14.66
CA SER A 313 -8.03 -13.77 13.88
C SER A 313 -6.88 -12.86 14.29
N GLU A 314 -5.66 -13.21 13.85
CA GLU A 314 -4.58 -12.25 13.72
C GLU A 314 -4.99 -11.09 12.79
N ARG A 315 -4.30 -9.95 12.91
CA ARG A 315 -4.51 -8.80 12.03
C ARG A 315 -3.96 -9.10 10.62
N SER A 316 -4.64 -8.62 9.59
CA SER A 316 -4.14 -8.64 8.22
C SER A 316 -2.81 -7.88 8.10
N PRO A 317 -2.02 -8.10 7.03
CA PRO A 317 -0.93 -7.19 6.69
C PRO A 317 -1.42 -5.73 6.66
N ALA A 318 -0.55 -4.82 7.08
CA ALA A 318 -0.82 -3.39 7.04
C ALA A 318 -0.81 -2.89 5.58
N PHE A 319 -1.78 -2.04 5.26
CA PHE A 319 -1.88 -1.29 4.03
C PHE A 319 -1.56 0.17 4.35
N GLU A 320 -0.39 0.63 3.95
CA GLU A 320 0.04 2.00 4.15
C GLU A 320 -0.64 2.91 3.12
N LEU A 321 -1.12 4.07 3.52
CA LEU A 321 -1.82 5.03 2.66
C LEU A 321 -1.44 6.45 3.08
N THR A 322 -1.27 7.36 2.13
CA THR A 322 -1.14 8.79 2.45
C THR A 322 -2.31 9.56 1.84
N ILE A 323 -3.02 10.33 2.67
CA ILE A 323 -4.02 11.28 2.21
C ILE A 323 -3.31 12.60 1.92
N ASP A 324 -3.39 13.07 0.67
CA ASP A 324 -2.90 14.38 0.24
C ASP A 324 -4.00 15.15 -0.51
N THR A 325 -4.61 16.10 0.20
CA THR A 325 -5.64 17.00 -0.34
C THR A 325 -5.08 18.39 -0.64
N THR A 326 -3.77 18.58 -0.48
CA THR A 326 -3.13 19.89 -0.59
C THR A 326 -2.83 20.21 -2.05
N ALA A 327 -3.66 21.06 -2.65
CA ALA A 327 -3.45 21.48 -4.03
C ALA A 327 -2.12 22.27 -4.20
N PRO A 328 -1.36 22.03 -5.30
CA PRO A 328 -0.14 22.78 -5.58
C PRO A 328 -0.39 24.29 -5.71
N THR A 329 0.54 25.09 -5.19
CA THR A 329 0.44 26.55 -5.27
C THR A 329 1.22 27.10 -6.48
N ALA A 330 0.60 27.99 -7.24
CA ALA A 330 1.24 28.76 -8.32
C ALA A 330 1.24 30.25 -8.00
N SER A 331 2.31 30.96 -8.37
CA SER A 331 2.39 32.42 -8.27
C SER A 331 1.93 33.11 -9.54
N ILE A 332 1.50 34.37 -9.39
CA ILE A 332 1.08 35.21 -10.51
C ILE A 332 2.28 35.44 -11.43
N PRO A 333 2.16 35.21 -12.75
CA PRO A 333 3.25 35.43 -13.68
C PRO A 333 3.59 36.92 -13.76
N GLN A 334 4.89 37.24 -13.70
CA GLN A 334 5.41 38.51 -14.19
C GLN A 334 5.36 38.49 -15.71
N VAL A 335 4.70 39.49 -16.29
CA VAL A 335 4.63 39.66 -17.74
C VAL A 335 5.69 40.67 -18.16
N THR A 336 6.51 40.36 -19.17
CA THR A 336 7.55 41.28 -19.67
C THR A 336 7.44 41.48 -21.17
N ASP A 337 7.55 42.74 -21.59
CA ASP A 337 7.72 43.18 -22.97
C ASP A 337 9.21 43.22 -23.32
N ASN A 338 9.57 42.57 -24.43
CA ASN A 338 10.95 42.53 -24.92
C ASN A 338 11.14 43.19 -26.30
N VAL A 339 10.12 43.89 -26.82
CA VAL A 339 10.17 44.55 -28.12
C VAL A 339 10.69 45.99 -27.97
N ALA A 340 11.59 46.38 -28.87
CA ALA A 340 12.20 47.72 -28.84
C ALA A 340 11.13 48.82 -28.88
N GLU A 341 11.49 50.00 -28.36
CA GLU A 341 10.62 51.16 -28.10
C GLU A 341 9.83 51.09 -26.78
N HIS A 342 9.51 49.88 -26.27
CA HIS A 342 8.90 49.69 -24.95
C HIS A 342 9.33 48.36 -24.32
N THR A 343 10.38 48.35 -23.48
CA THR A 343 10.84 47.11 -22.82
C THR A 343 10.67 47.16 -21.31
N GLY A 344 10.32 46.04 -20.68
CA GLY A 344 10.27 45.92 -19.22
C GLY A 344 9.11 45.08 -18.71
N GLN A 345 8.94 45.06 -17.39
CA GLN A 345 7.79 44.41 -16.76
C GLN A 345 6.50 45.21 -16.99
N LEU A 346 5.44 44.51 -17.34
CA LEU A 346 4.10 45.06 -17.52
C LEU A 346 3.28 44.88 -16.24
N GLN A 347 2.50 45.91 -15.89
CA GLN A 347 1.45 45.88 -14.89
C GLN A 347 0.08 45.65 -15.54
N SER A 348 -0.91 45.30 -14.74
CA SER A 348 -2.28 45.13 -15.24
C SER A 348 -2.82 46.44 -15.82
N GLY A 349 -3.25 46.40 -17.08
CA GLY A 349 -3.75 47.57 -17.80
C GLY A 349 -2.70 48.32 -18.62
N ASP A 350 -1.43 47.93 -18.55
CA ASP A 350 -0.38 48.52 -19.39
C ASP A 350 -0.59 48.20 -20.87
N LEU A 351 -0.19 49.14 -21.72
CA LEU A 351 -0.14 48.96 -23.16
C LEU A 351 1.23 48.36 -23.52
N THR A 352 1.24 47.41 -24.45
CA THR A 352 2.45 46.77 -24.96
C THR A 352 2.43 46.75 -26.49
N ASN A 353 3.60 46.84 -27.12
CA ASN A 353 3.77 46.65 -28.56
C ASN A 353 4.29 45.23 -28.91
N ASP A 354 4.49 44.38 -27.91
CA ASP A 354 4.86 42.98 -28.04
C ASP A 354 3.63 42.08 -28.16
N ALA A 355 3.52 41.37 -29.29
CA ALA A 355 2.45 40.40 -29.52
C ALA A 355 2.73 39.03 -28.88
N THR A 356 3.90 38.86 -28.27
CA THR A 356 4.41 37.63 -27.64
C THR A 356 5.04 37.94 -26.27
N PRO A 357 4.30 38.55 -25.33
CA PRO A 357 4.85 38.89 -24.03
C PRO A 357 5.31 37.62 -23.29
N THR A 358 6.40 37.74 -22.54
CA THR A 358 6.95 36.61 -21.78
C THR A 358 6.34 36.56 -20.38
N LEU A 359 5.84 35.40 -19.97
CA LEU A 359 5.29 35.15 -18.63
C LEU A 359 6.32 34.39 -17.79
N ASN A 360 6.64 34.90 -16.60
CA ASN A 360 7.57 34.28 -15.67
C ASN A 360 6.88 34.08 -14.32
N GLY A 361 6.67 32.84 -13.90
CA GLY A 361 6.05 32.50 -12.63
C GLY A 361 6.87 31.47 -11.86
N THR A 362 6.36 31.12 -10.68
CA THR A 362 6.86 29.99 -9.89
C THR A 362 5.69 29.06 -9.58
N ALA A 363 5.92 27.76 -9.67
CA ALA A 363 4.99 26.75 -9.21
C ALA A 363 5.78 25.69 -8.44
N GLU A 364 5.05 24.85 -7.72
CA GLU A 364 5.64 23.68 -7.09
C GLU A 364 6.30 22.77 -8.13
N ALA A 365 7.45 22.21 -7.76
CA ALA A 365 8.24 21.37 -8.67
C ALA A 365 7.43 20.14 -9.10
N GLY A 366 7.40 19.85 -10.40
CA GLY A 366 6.64 18.72 -10.95
C GLY A 366 5.15 19.00 -11.17
N SER A 367 4.62 20.14 -10.71
CA SER A 367 3.25 20.54 -10.99
C SER A 367 3.08 21.03 -12.42
N THR A 368 1.88 20.81 -12.99
CA THR A 368 1.52 21.38 -14.30
C THR A 368 0.95 22.78 -14.13
N VAL A 369 1.46 23.75 -14.89
CA VAL A 369 0.93 25.11 -14.89
C VAL A 369 0.13 25.34 -16.18
N THR A 370 -1.17 25.62 -16.05
CA THR A 370 -2.01 25.99 -17.21
C THR A 370 -2.18 27.51 -17.26
N ILE A 371 -1.84 28.11 -18.39
CA ILE A 371 -1.94 29.56 -18.64
C ILE A 371 -3.21 29.88 -19.43
N TYR A 372 -3.93 30.92 -19.02
CA TYR A 372 -5.18 31.35 -19.62
C TYR A 372 -5.15 32.82 -20.06
N ASP A 373 -5.85 33.15 -21.15
CA ASP A 373 -6.30 34.50 -21.51
C ASP A 373 -7.84 34.55 -21.39
N GLY A 374 -8.32 35.17 -20.31
CA GLY A 374 -9.72 35.02 -19.90
C GLY A 374 -10.06 33.55 -19.64
N ASP A 375 -11.03 33.01 -20.38
CA ASP A 375 -11.42 31.60 -20.32
C ASP A 375 -10.66 30.72 -21.35
N THR A 376 -9.78 31.31 -22.16
CA THR A 376 -9.08 30.60 -23.24
C THR A 376 -7.75 30.05 -22.73
N VAL A 377 -7.54 28.73 -22.82
CA VAL A 377 -6.23 28.11 -22.53
C VAL A 377 -5.22 28.54 -23.60
N LEU A 378 -4.13 29.17 -23.17
CA LEU A 378 -2.99 29.53 -24.04
C LEU A 378 -1.96 28.41 -24.12
N GLY A 379 -1.79 27.63 -23.04
CA GLY A 379 -0.85 26.52 -22.99
C GLY A 379 -0.63 25.97 -21.60
N THR A 380 0.16 24.90 -21.52
CA THR A 380 0.57 24.22 -20.28
C THR A 380 2.08 24.08 -20.26
N VAL A 381 2.70 24.29 -19.10
CA VAL A 381 4.16 24.14 -18.88
C VAL A 381 4.48 23.32 -17.66
#